data_AF-A0A522V2D6-F1
#
_entry.id   AF-A0A522V2D6-F1
#
_cell.length_a   1.000
_cell.length_b   1.000
_cell.length_c   1.000
_cell.angle_alpha   90.00
_cell.angle_beta   90.00
_cell.angle_gamma   90.00
#
_symmetry.space_group_name_H-M   'P 1'
#
loop_
_entity.id
_entity.type
_entity.pdbx_description
1 polymer ?
#
loop_
_entity_poly.entity_id
_entity_poly.type
_entity_poly.pdbx_seq_one_letter_code
_entity_poly.pdbx_strand_id
1 'polypeptide(L)'
;MQFQLKKGLTLEEFALRFLTMKNYSHNFKHEVSDFLTEYMEAVARNAVSFSYEAEKELFKRVWIQINRALPGGEAFRGKNPSDRRSYGPFSPALFEMVSIGVAHNIEIVEKLSPEEIGDKITNLIIKAKANVLTGSGSNSRSKTVGRLELGKAGFTV
;
A
#
# COMPACT_ATOMS: atom_id res chain seq x y z
N MET A 1 -16.17 -14.95 9.50
CA MET A 1 -16.27 -14.46 8.11
C MET A 1 -14.86 -14.45 7.51
N GLN A 2 -14.48 -15.50 6.79
CA GLN A 2 -13.15 -15.60 6.16
C GLN A 2 -13.16 -14.76 4.87
N PHE A 3 -12.26 -13.78 4.77
CA PHE A 3 -12.00 -13.08 3.52
C PHE A 3 -11.34 -14.07 2.55
N GLN A 4 -12.07 -14.52 1.53
CA GLN A 4 -11.45 -15.23 0.41
C GLN A 4 -10.76 -14.22 -0.51
N LEU A 5 -9.44 -14.08 -0.33
CA LEU A 5 -8.58 -13.52 -1.36
C LEU A 5 -8.59 -14.47 -2.58
N LYS A 6 -8.52 -13.91 -3.80
CA LYS A 6 -8.45 -14.69 -5.05
C LYS A 6 -7.41 -15.81 -4.93
N LYS A 7 -7.72 -16.99 -5.48
CA LYS A 7 -6.78 -18.13 -5.62
C LYS A 7 -5.39 -17.61 -6.05
N GLY A 8 -4.42 -17.66 -5.13
CA GLY A 8 -3.03 -17.26 -5.37
C GLY A 8 -2.48 -16.09 -4.52
N LEU A 9 -3.32 -15.26 -3.87
CA LEU A 9 -2.85 -14.15 -3.03
C LEU A 9 -3.01 -14.49 -1.54
N THR A 10 -1.91 -14.54 -0.79
CA THR A 10 -1.92 -14.86 0.65
C THR A 10 -1.63 -13.64 1.51
N LEU A 11 -1.88 -13.73 2.82
CA LEU A 11 -1.56 -12.65 3.77
C LEU A 11 -0.05 -12.39 3.83
N GLU A 12 0.74 -13.46 3.71
CA GLU A 12 2.20 -13.44 3.65
C GLU A 12 2.69 -12.67 2.42
N GLU A 13 2.05 -12.84 1.26
CA GLU A 13 2.39 -12.08 0.07
C GLU A 13 2.14 -10.58 0.27
N PHE A 14 1.07 -10.19 0.96
CA PHE A 14 0.81 -8.78 1.26
C PHE A 14 1.79 -8.19 2.27
N ALA A 15 2.19 -8.96 3.28
CA ALA A 15 3.27 -8.57 4.16
C ALA A 15 4.57 -8.38 3.35
N LEU A 16 4.89 -9.31 2.46
CA LEU A 16 6.07 -9.23 1.61
C LEU A 16 6.00 -8.03 0.65
N ARG A 17 4.86 -7.78 0.00
CA ARG A 17 4.64 -6.59 -0.84
C ARG A 17 4.88 -5.30 -0.08
N PHE A 18 4.39 -5.20 1.16
CA PHE A 18 4.67 -4.04 2.00
C PHE A 18 6.17 -3.85 2.23
N LEU A 19 6.86 -4.90 2.68
CA LEU A 19 8.30 -4.84 2.98
C LEU A 19 9.12 -4.50 1.73
N THR A 20 8.86 -5.20 0.62
CA THR A 20 9.53 -5.01 -0.66
C THR A 20 9.31 -3.60 -1.20
N MET A 21 8.07 -3.08 -1.18
CA MET A 21 7.79 -1.73 -1.66
C MET A 21 8.38 -0.65 -0.73
N LYS A 22 8.47 -0.88 0.58
CA LYS A 22 9.11 0.08 1.50
C LYS A 22 10.62 0.12 1.32
N ASN A 23 11.25 -1.05 1.24
CA ASN A 23 12.69 -1.18 1.38
C ASN A 23 13.42 -1.27 0.03
N TYR A 24 12.70 -1.58 -1.05
CA TYR A 24 13.33 -1.97 -2.31
C TYR A 24 12.67 -1.36 -3.56
N SER A 25 11.67 -0.47 -3.41
CA SER A 25 10.90 0.07 -4.55
C SER A 25 11.74 0.71 -5.66
N HIS A 26 12.92 1.24 -5.33
CA HIS A 26 13.83 1.85 -6.30
C HIS A 26 14.38 0.84 -7.32
N ASN A 27 14.39 -0.45 -6.97
CA ASN A 27 14.80 -1.55 -7.86
C ASN A 27 13.65 -2.11 -8.72
N PHE A 28 12.42 -1.60 -8.58
CA PHE A 28 11.28 -2.14 -9.34
C PHE A 28 11.46 -1.94 -10.85
N LYS A 29 11.44 -3.05 -11.60
CA LYS A 29 11.65 -3.04 -13.07
C LYS A 29 10.42 -3.49 -13.85
N HIS A 30 9.81 -4.61 -13.48
CA HIS A 30 8.80 -5.28 -14.30
C HIS A 30 7.78 -6.03 -13.44
N GLU A 31 7.93 -7.34 -13.30
CA GLU A 31 6.94 -8.23 -12.69
C GLU A 31 7.05 -8.21 -11.17
N VAL A 32 5.89 -8.17 -10.51
CA VAL A 32 5.88 -8.10 -9.04
C VAL A 32 6.42 -9.39 -8.43
N SER A 33 6.10 -10.57 -9.00
CA SER A 33 6.58 -11.85 -8.47
C SER A 33 8.11 -11.93 -8.45
N ASP A 34 8.74 -11.55 -9.55
CA ASP A 34 10.20 -11.53 -9.67
C ASP A 34 10.78 -10.51 -8.70
N PHE A 35 10.16 -9.34 -8.59
CA PHE A 35 10.58 -8.30 -7.66
C PHE A 35 10.50 -8.72 -6.18
N LEU A 36 9.45 -9.45 -5.77
CA LEU A 36 9.36 -10.02 -4.42
C LEU A 36 10.48 -11.04 -4.17
N THR A 37 10.79 -11.86 -5.19
CA THR A 37 11.87 -12.86 -5.12
C THR A 37 13.24 -12.20 -5.01
N GLU A 38 13.52 -11.20 -5.84
CA GLU A 38 14.74 -10.40 -5.81
C GLU A 38 14.96 -9.76 -4.43
N TYR A 39 13.90 -9.21 -3.81
CA TYR A 39 13.99 -8.63 -2.47
C TYR A 39 14.33 -9.70 -1.42
N MET A 40 13.65 -10.85 -1.43
CA MET A 40 13.93 -11.94 -0.50
C MET A 40 15.38 -12.43 -0.63
N GLU A 41 15.87 -12.62 -1.86
CA GLU A 41 17.26 -12.98 -2.10
C GLU A 41 18.23 -11.93 -1.59
N ALA A 42 17.94 -10.65 -1.81
CA ALA A 42 18.78 -9.55 -1.37
C ALA A 42 18.88 -9.48 0.16
N VAL A 43 17.76 -9.69 0.87
CA VAL A 43 17.76 -9.78 2.33
C VAL A 43 18.51 -11.03 2.81
N ALA A 44 18.27 -12.21 2.21
CA ALA A 44 18.92 -13.45 2.60
C ALA A 44 20.45 -13.42 2.39
N ARG A 45 20.92 -12.67 1.39
CA ARG A 45 22.34 -12.45 1.10
C ARG A 45 22.95 -11.27 1.88
N ASN A 46 22.20 -10.61 2.77
CA ASN A 46 22.60 -9.40 3.48
C ASN A 46 22.99 -8.22 2.55
N ALA A 47 22.48 -8.21 1.31
CA ALA A 47 22.65 -7.09 0.38
C ALA A 47 21.71 -5.92 0.69
N VAL A 48 20.62 -6.18 1.42
CA VAL A 48 19.69 -5.18 1.95
C VAL A 48 19.58 -5.36 3.46
N SER A 49 19.80 -4.30 4.22
CA SER A 49 19.61 -4.31 5.67
C SER A 49 18.13 -4.52 6.01
N PHE A 50 17.85 -5.48 6.90
CA PHE A 50 16.51 -5.82 7.32
C PHE A 50 16.46 -6.10 8.82
N SER A 51 15.69 -5.30 9.56
CA SER A 51 15.45 -5.51 10.99
C SER A 51 14.01 -5.97 11.20
N TYR A 52 13.82 -7.27 11.44
CA TYR A 52 12.49 -7.85 11.58
C TYR A 52 11.63 -7.14 12.63
N GLU A 53 12.20 -6.84 13.81
CA GLU A 53 11.44 -6.18 14.89
C GLU A 53 11.04 -4.75 14.51
N ALA A 54 11.93 -3.97 13.90
CA ALA A 54 11.59 -2.62 13.45
C ALA A 54 10.50 -2.62 12.37
N GLU A 55 10.60 -3.54 11.42
CA GLU A 55 9.65 -3.71 10.33
C GLU A 55 8.26 -4.14 10.83
N LYS A 56 8.25 -5.09 11.78
CA LYS A 56 7.03 -5.59 12.42
C LYS A 56 6.33 -4.50 13.22
N GLU A 57 7.06 -3.71 14.00
CA GLU A 57 6.47 -2.63 14.78
C GLU A 57 5.89 -1.54 13.89
N LEU A 58 6.60 -1.14 12.82
CA LEU A 58 6.05 -0.20 11.84
C LEU A 58 4.79 -0.76 11.16
N PHE A 59 4.81 -2.02 10.71
CA PHE A 59 3.67 -2.66 10.06
C PHE A 59 2.42 -2.66 10.93
N LYS A 60 2.56 -2.98 12.23
CA LYS A 60 1.45 -2.92 13.20
C LYS A 60 0.90 -1.50 13.34
N ARG A 61 1.77 -0.50 13.50
CA ARG A 61 1.36 0.91 13.61
C ARG A 61 0.54 1.33 12.40
N VAL A 62 0.99 1.01 11.18
CA VAL A 62 0.28 1.30 9.92
C VAL A 62 -1.11 0.66 9.91
N TRP A 63 -1.24 -0.62 10.28
CA TRP A 63 -2.54 -1.31 10.28
C TRP A 63 -3.50 -0.79 11.34
N ILE A 64 -3.00 -0.40 12.51
CA ILE A 64 -3.83 0.26 13.53
C ILE A 64 -4.46 1.54 12.97
N GLN A 65 -3.68 2.36 12.25
CA GLN A 65 -4.18 3.62 11.69
C GLN A 65 -5.13 3.43 10.51
N ILE A 66 -4.84 2.47 9.61
CA ILE A 66 -5.76 2.19 8.49
C ILE A 66 -7.06 1.57 8.99
N ASN A 67 -7.00 0.61 9.91
CA ASN A 67 -8.19 -0.11 10.38
C ASN A 67 -9.12 0.77 11.23
N ARG A 68 -8.59 1.73 12.01
CA ARG A 68 -9.44 2.70 12.73
C ARG A 68 -10.16 3.65 11.78
N ALA A 69 -9.53 4.00 10.65
CA ALA A 69 -10.05 5.00 9.72
C ALA A 69 -11.02 4.40 8.70
N LEU A 70 -10.68 3.23 8.13
CA LEU A 70 -11.43 2.56 7.07
C LEU A 70 -11.41 1.04 7.30
N PRO A 71 -12.26 0.54 8.22
CA PRO A 71 -12.31 -0.88 8.57
C PRO A 71 -12.81 -1.75 7.41
N GLY A 72 -12.62 -3.07 7.53
CA GLY A 72 -13.19 -4.04 6.58
C GLY A 72 -12.53 -4.06 5.20
N GLY A 73 -11.34 -3.45 5.05
CA GLY A 73 -10.59 -3.40 3.80
C GLY A 73 -11.04 -2.31 2.83
N GLU A 74 -11.86 -1.37 3.29
CA GLU A 74 -12.37 -0.24 2.50
C GLU A 74 -11.26 0.68 1.97
N ALA A 75 -10.13 0.74 2.67
CA ALA A 75 -8.93 1.47 2.24
C ALA A 75 -8.27 0.91 0.96
N PHE A 76 -8.63 -0.30 0.55
CA PHE A 76 -7.96 -1.03 -0.54
C PHE A 76 -8.91 -1.35 -1.70
N ARG A 77 -10.03 -0.64 -1.79
CA ARG A 77 -11.03 -0.74 -2.86
C ARG A 77 -11.12 0.58 -3.61
N GLY A 78 -11.62 0.53 -4.86
CA GLY A 78 -11.85 1.75 -5.62
C GLY A 78 -12.89 2.63 -4.92
N LYS A 79 -12.74 3.96 -5.00
CA LYS A 79 -13.68 4.93 -4.43
C LYS A 79 -14.39 5.70 -5.53
N ASN A 80 -15.72 5.80 -5.44
CA ASN A 80 -16.49 6.60 -6.37
C ASN A 80 -16.27 8.10 -6.06
N PRO A 81 -15.84 8.93 -7.04
CA PRO A 81 -15.61 10.35 -6.78
C PRO A 81 -16.85 11.14 -6.35
N SER A 82 -18.05 10.72 -6.76
CA SER A 82 -19.28 11.48 -6.49
C SER A 82 -19.83 11.28 -5.08
N ASP A 83 -19.75 10.06 -4.55
CA ASP A 83 -20.38 9.69 -3.26
C ASP A 83 -19.42 9.02 -2.28
N ARG A 84 -18.12 8.92 -2.64
CA ARG A 84 -17.03 8.36 -1.82
C ARG A 84 -17.21 6.90 -1.42
N ARG A 85 -18.22 6.19 -1.94
CA ARG A 85 -18.47 4.78 -1.62
C ARG A 85 -17.44 3.88 -2.30
N SER A 86 -17.10 2.79 -1.63
CA SER A 86 -16.21 1.78 -2.21
C SER A 86 -16.91 0.97 -3.29
N TYR A 87 -16.15 0.53 -4.28
CA TYR A 87 -16.60 -0.38 -5.31
C TYR A 87 -15.47 -1.33 -5.74
N GLY A 88 -15.87 -2.44 -6.36
CA GLY A 88 -14.94 -3.43 -6.88
C GLY A 88 -14.23 -4.26 -5.80
N PRO A 89 -13.36 -5.19 -6.22
CA PRO A 89 -12.62 -6.06 -5.31
C PRO A 89 -11.47 -5.31 -4.61
N PHE A 90 -10.87 -5.98 -3.63
CA PHE A 90 -9.60 -5.57 -3.07
C PHE A 90 -8.53 -5.44 -4.18
N SER A 91 -7.72 -4.39 -4.12
CA SER A 91 -6.68 -4.09 -5.11
C SER A 91 -5.28 -4.12 -4.48
N PRO A 92 -4.39 -5.03 -4.93
CA PRO A 92 -2.99 -5.02 -4.50
C PRO A 92 -2.28 -3.69 -4.77
N ALA A 93 -2.59 -3.05 -5.89
CA ALA A 93 -2.02 -1.75 -6.25
C ALA A 93 -2.43 -0.63 -5.27
N LEU A 94 -3.70 -0.64 -4.81
CA LEU A 94 -4.15 0.30 -3.78
C LEU A 94 -3.58 -0.05 -2.41
N PHE A 95 -3.45 -1.33 -2.09
CA PHE A 95 -2.76 -1.80 -0.90
C PHE A 95 -1.35 -1.23 -0.81
N GLU A 96 -0.54 -1.39 -1.86
CA GLU A 96 0.84 -0.88 -1.91
C GLU A 96 0.86 0.64 -1.74
N MET A 97 0.03 1.36 -2.49
CA MET A 97 -0.04 2.83 -2.40
C MET A 97 -0.40 3.33 -1.00
N VAL A 98 -1.49 2.80 -0.42
CA VAL A 98 -2.04 3.28 0.84
C VAL A 98 -1.14 2.89 2.00
N SER A 99 -0.69 1.62 2.04
CA SER A 99 0.16 1.13 3.13
C SER A 99 1.51 1.84 3.18
N ILE A 100 2.15 2.07 2.03
CA ILE A 100 3.41 2.81 1.95
C ILE A 100 3.20 4.30 2.23
N GLY A 101 2.12 4.89 1.74
CA GLY A 101 1.78 6.28 2.04
C GLY A 101 1.60 6.52 3.54
N VAL A 102 0.90 5.61 4.23
CA VAL A 102 0.73 5.68 5.69
C VAL A 102 2.04 5.40 6.41
N ALA A 103 2.80 4.37 6.02
CA ALA A 103 4.08 4.05 6.65
C ALA A 103 5.10 5.19 6.54
N HIS A 104 5.19 5.83 5.38
CA HIS A 104 6.08 6.96 5.15
C HIS A 104 5.75 8.16 6.03
N ASN A 105 4.47 8.33 6.36
CA ASN A 105 3.97 9.47 7.12
C ASN A 105 3.51 9.09 8.54
N ILE A 106 3.98 7.96 9.08
CA ILE A 106 3.38 7.36 10.28
C ILE A 106 3.33 8.33 11.47
N GLU A 107 4.39 9.14 11.66
CA GLU A 107 4.48 10.13 12.75
C GLU A 107 3.50 11.30 12.61
N ILE A 108 3.05 11.60 11.40
CA ILE A 108 1.99 12.59 11.13
C ILE A 108 0.63 11.91 11.26
N VAL A 109 0.47 10.74 10.64
CA VAL A 109 -0.79 9.98 10.62
C VAL A 109 -1.28 9.67 12.04
N GLU A 110 -0.37 9.30 12.95
CA GLU A 110 -0.74 8.99 14.34
C GLU A 110 -1.29 10.18 15.13
N LYS A 111 -1.12 11.41 14.62
CA LYS A 111 -1.66 12.64 15.22
C LYS A 111 -2.99 13.07 14.62
N LEU A 112 -3.43 12.43 13.54
CA LEU A 112 -4.70 12.72 12.87
C LEU A 112 -5.86 11.93 13.49
N SER A 113 -7.06 12.49 13.39
CA SER A 113 -8.29 11.76 13.68
C SER A 113 -8.54 10.64 12.66
N PRO A 114 -9.28 9.56 13.03
CA PRO A 114 -9.68 8.52 12.09
C PRO A 114 -10.37 9.08 10.84
N GLU A 115 -11.19 10.12 10.99
CA GLU A 115 -11.92 10.79 9.91
C GLU A 115 -10.95 11.47 8.93
N GLU A 116 -9.97 12.22 9.43
CA GLU A 116 -8.96 12.87 8.58
C GLU A 116 -8.10 11.86 7.81
N ILE A 117 -7.73 10.75 8.45
CA ILE A 117 -7.00 9.65 7.80
C ILE A 117 -7.86 9.04 6.70
N GLY A 118 -9.13 8.74 7.00
CA GLY A 118 -10.08 8.16 6.06
C GLY A 118 -10.31 9.07 4.85
N ASP A 119 -10.37 10.38 5.07
CA ASP A 119 -10.52 11.37 4.02
C ASP A 119 -9.29 11.48 3.14
N LYS A 120 -8.09 11.53 3.73
CA LYS A 120 -6.82 11.53 2.99
C LYS A 120 -6.66 10.26 2.15
N ILE A 121 -6.94 9.08 2.70
CA ILE A 121 -6.90 7.81 1.96
C ILE A 121 -7.91 7.81 0.81
N THR A 122 -9.15 8.22 1.05
CA THR A 122 -10.19 8.26 0.01
C THR A 122 -9.80 9.21 -1.13
N ASN A 123 -9.27 10.38 -0.79
CA ASN A 123 -8.79 11.36 -1.77
C ASN A 123 -7.59 10.82 -2.57
N LEU A 124 -6.67 10.08 -1.94
CA LEU A 124 -5.58 9.40 -2.63
C LEU A 124 -6.09 8.39 -3.65
N ILE A 125 -7.07 7.56 -3.29
CA ILE A 125 -7.64 6.56 -4.20
C ILE A 125 -8.32 7.22 -5.40
N ILE A 126 -9.07 8.30 -5.18
CA ILE A 126 -9.71 9.08 -6.25
C ILE A 126 -8.65 9.70 -7.17
N LYS A 127 -7.61 10.33 -6.62
CA LYS A 127 -6.50 10.92 -7.38
C LYS A 127 -5.74 9.87 -8.20
N ALA A 128 -5.49 8.69 -7.62
CA ALA A 128 -4.81 7.60 -8.32
C ALA A 128 -5.59 7.12 -9.54
N LYS A 129 -6.93 7.08 -9.45
CA LYS A 129 -7.80 6.77 -10.59
C LYS A 129 -7.76 7.88 -11.64
N ALA A 130 -7.87 9.15 -11.23
CA ALA A 130 -7.83 10.29 -12.14
C ALA A 130 -6.50 10.38 -12.92
N ASN A 131 -5.39 10.03 -12.27
CA ASN A 131 -4.05 9.98 -12.88
C ASN A 131 -3.76 8.67 -13.64
N VAL A 132 -4.78 7.82 -13.86
CA VAL A 132 -4.66 6.54 -14.60
C VAL A 132 -3.59 5.60 -14.01
N LEU A 133 -3.32 5.74 -12.71
CA LEU A 133 -2.34 4.93 -11.98
C LEU A 133 -2.91 3.57 -11.54
N THR A 134 -4.19 3.32 -11.80
CA THR A 134 -4.90 2.07 -11.49
C THR A 134 -5.55 1.50 -12.76
N GLY A 135 -6.13 0.30 -12.68
CA GLY A 135 -6.74 -0.37 -13.84
C GLY A 135 -5.76 -1.16 -14.72
N SER A 136 -6.01 -1.23 -16.03
CA SER A 136 -5.21 -2.01 -16.97
C SER A 136 -3.73 -1.63 -16.96
N GLY A 137 -2.85 -2.63 -16.97
CA GLY A 137 -1.40 -2.41 -16.90
C GLY A 137 -0.94 -1.76 -15.59
N SER A 138 -1.71 -1.85 -14.49
CA SER A 138 -1.38 -1.24 -13.20
C SER A 138 -0.02 -1.66 -12.63
N ASN A 139 0.51 -2.83 -13.04
CA ASN A 139 1.84 -3.30 -12.63
C ASN A 139 2.98 -2.67 -13.45
N SER A 140 2.72 -1.79 -14.42
CA SER A 140 3.80 -1.12 -15.13
C SER A 140 4.66 -0.31 -14.17
N ARG A 141 5.97 -0.24 -14.42
CA ARG A 141 6.92 0.54 -13.62
C ARG A 141 6.44 1.97 -13.39
N SER A 142 6.01 2.64 -14.45
CA SER A 142 5.52 4.02 -14.38
C SER A 142 4.34 4.18 -13.42
N LYS A 143 3.36 3.27 -13.47
CA LYS A 143 2.18 3.33 -12.60
C LYS A 143 2.52 2.95 -11.16
N THR A 144 3.34 1.92 -10.95
CA THR A 144 3.78 1.53 -9.61
C THR A 144 4.55 2.65 -8.91
N VAL A 145 5.58 3.21 -9.57
CA VAL A 145 6.33 4.35 -9.02
C VAL A 145 5.41 5.55 -8.78
N GLY A 146 4.56 5.89 -9.76
CA GLY A 146 3.63 7.00 -9.61
C GLY A 146 2.66 6.84 -8.43
N ARG A 147 2.19 5.62 -8.14
CA ARG A 147 1.37 5.35 -6.95
C ARG A 147 2.16 5.54 -5.66
N LEU A 148 3.38 5.02 -5.57
CA LEU A 148 4.18 5.16 -4.35
C LEU A 148 4.48 6.63 -4.05
N GLU A 149 4.84 7.42 -5.08
CA GLU A 149 5.08 8.86 -4.91
C GLU A 149 3.80 9.61 -4.52
N LEU A 150 2.66 9.30 -5.17
CA LEU A 150 1.37 9.87 -4.79
C LEU A 150 1.00 9.54 -3.33
N GLY A 151 1.21 8.29 -2.90
CA GLY A 151 0.94 7.85 -1.53
C GLY A 151 1.78 8.59 -0.50
N LYS A 152 3.09 8.72 -0.75
CA LYS A 152 4.03 9.45 0.15
C LYS A 152 3.64 10.92 0.31
N ALA A 153 3.19 11.58 -0.76
CA ALA A 153 2.73 12.96 -0.72
C ALA A 153 1.32 13.16 -0.12
N GLY A 154 0.63 12.08 0.26
CA GLY A 154 -0.80 12.12 0.60
C GLY A 154 -1.16 12.65 1.99
N PHE A 155 -0.18 12.69 2.91
CA PHE A 155 -0.41 12.98 4.32
C PHE A 155 0.39 14.17 4.85
N THR A 156 1.08 14.90 3.98
CA THR A 156 1.77 16.14 4.35
C THR A 156 0.77 17.22 4.76
N VAL A 157 1.25 18.15 5.59
CA VAL A 157 0.51 19.35 6.03
C VAL A 157 0.44 20.36 4.90
#